data_AF-H0C2F8-F1
#
_entry.id   AF-H0C2F8-F1
#
_cell.length_a   1.000
_cell.length_b   1.000
_cell.length_c   1.000
_cell.angle_alpha   90.00
_cell.angle_beta   90.00
_cell.angle_gamma   90.00
#
_symmetry.space_group_name_H-M   'P 1'
#
loop_
_entity.id
_entity.type
_entity.pdbx_description
1 polymer ?
#
loop_
_entity_poly.entity_id
_entity_poly.type
_entity_poly.pdbx_seq_one_letter_code
_entity_poly.pdbx_strand_id
1 'polypeptide(L)'
;MKVASSLASGPGGHALYAPNDPLDSMTASEKVALLERIEKLARAKDPRVVQVMAGLAGEYDVMLVARSDGVIAADVRPLVRISVTVIAEQNGRREMGSSGGGGRYAYGYFTDELLREYVDEAVSSALV
;
A
#
# COMPACT_ATOMS: atom_id res chain seq x y z
N MET A 1 0.98 -42.72 -21.69
CA MET A 1 1.39 -41.43 -21.09
C MET A 1 0.40 -41.12 -19.97
N LYS A 2 0.73 -41.42 -18.72
CA LYS A 2 -0.16 -41.26 -17.55
C LYS A 2 0.67 -40.57 -16.46
N VAL A 3 0.66 -39.23 -16.48
CA VAL A 3 1.48 -38.40 -15.56
C VAL A 3 0.60 -37.66 -14.54
N ALA A 4 -0.67 -38.03 -14.43
CA ALA A 4 -1.65 -37.32 -13.60
C ALA A 4 -1.77 -37.85 -12.16
N SER A 5 -1.04 -38.89 -11.75
CA SER A 5 -1.35 -39.66 -10.53
C SER A 5 -0.50 -39.40 -9.29
N SER A 6 0.40 -38.41 -9.27
CA SER A 6 1.19 -38.14 -8.06
C SER A 6 1.54 -36.66 -7.91
N LEU A 7 0.52 -35.81 -7.84
CA LEU A 7 0.69 -34.49 -7.25
C LEU A 7 0.37 -34.62 -5.77
N ALA A 8 1.41 -34.57 -4.94
CA ALA A 8 1.28 -34.54 -3.50
C ALA A 8 1.34 -33.08 -3.05
N SER A 9 0.41 -32.65 -2.19
CA SER A 9 0.62 -31.39 -1.46
C SER A 9 1.94 -31.53 -0.70
N GLY A 10 2.88 -30.61 -0.93
CA GLY A 10 4.09 -30.55 -0.12
C GLY A 10 3.74 -30.32 1.36
N PRO A 11 4.72 -30.36 2.30
CA PRO A 11 4.45 -29.92 3.66
C PRO A 11 3.75 -28.56 3.61
N GLY A 12 2.54 -28.49 4.20
CA GLY A 12 1.61 -27.38 3.99
C GLY A 12 2.32 -26.04 4.19
N GLY A 13 2.24 -25.18 3.18
CA GLY A 13 2.83 -23.84 3.26
C GLY A 13 2.30 -23.08 4.47
N HIS A 14 3.14 -22.24 5.07
CA HIS A 14 2.70 -21.41 6.18
C HIS A 14 1.64 -20.41 5.69
N ALA A 15 0.49 -20.39 6.35
CA ALA A 15 -0.54 -19.37 6.11
C ALA A 15 -0.09 -18.03 6.68
N LEU A 16 0.79 -17.33 5.96
CA LEU A 16 1.39 -16.06 6.40
C LEU A 16 0.43 -14.88 6.28
N TYR A 17 -0.54 -14.95 5.37
CA TYR A 17 -1.45 -13.85 5.06
C TYR A 17 -2.90 -14.33 5.04
N ALA A 18 -3.82 -13.41 5.33
CA ALA A 18 -5.23 -13.67 5.10
C ALA A 18 -5.47 -13.82 3.59
N PRO A 19 -6.26 -14.81 3.13
CA PRO A 19 -6.52 -15.05 1.71
C PRO A 19 -7.52 -14.03 1.11
N ASN A 20 -7.69 -12.88 1.76
CA ASN A 20 -8.72 -11.92 1.45
C ASN A 20 -8.15 -10.94 0.41
N ASP A 21 -8.95 -10.59 -0.62
CA ASP A 21 -8.55 -9.56 -1.56
C ASP A 21 -8.57 -8.18 -0.88
N PRO A 22 -7.42 -7.50 -0.71
CA PRO A 22 -7.37 -6.17 -0.12
C PRO A 22 -8.09 -5.14 -1.01
N LEU A 23 -8.24 -5.38 -2.31
CA LEU A 23 -8.92 -4.47 -3.24
C LEU A 23 -10.40 -4.35 -2.94
N ASP A 24 -11.02 -5.41 -2.42
CA ASP A 24 -12.43 -5.44 -2.02
C ASP A 24 -12.66 -4.94 -0.59
N SER A 25 -11.59 -4.69 0.18
CA SER A 25 -11.71 -4.26 1.57
C SER A 25 -12.20 -2.82 1.76
N MET A 26 -12.20 -2.01 0.70
CA MET A 26 -12.76 -0.65 0.67
C MET A 26 -13.40 -0.38 -0.70
N THR A 27 -14.50 0.35 -0.69
CA THR A 27 -15.12 0.88 -1.92
C THR A 27 -14.23 1.92 -2.59
N ALA A 28 -14.45 2.18 -3.88
CA ALA A 28 -13.72 3.24 -4.60
C ALA A 28 -13.90 4.62 -3.93
N SER A 29 -15.11 4.92 -3.46
CA SER A 29 -15.41 6.18 -2.76
C SER A 29 -14.65 6.32 -1.45
N GLU A 30 -14.51 5.24 -0.66
CA GLU A 30 -13.72 5.27 0.57
C GLU A 30 -12.22 5.42 0.28
N LYS A 31 -11.71 4.81 -0.79
CA LYS A 31 -10.31 5.00 -1.23
C LYS A 31 -10.05 6.45 -1.64
N VAL A 32 -10.98 7.07 -2.39
CA VAL A 32 -10.89 8.48 -2.76
C VAL A 32 -10.97 9.37 -1.52
N ALA A 33 -11.91 9.11 -0.60
CA ALA A 33 -12.05 9.86 0.64
C ALA A 33 -10.77 9.80 1.50
N LEU A 34 -10.08 8.66 1.51
CA LEU A 34 -8.79 8.51 2.19
C LEU A 34 -7.71 9.41 1.56
N LEU A 35 -7.62 9.46 0.22
CA LEU A 35 -6.68 10.35 -0.48
C LEU A 35 -7.00 11.83 -0.27
N GLU A 36 -8.28 12.21 -0.32
CA GLU A 36 -8.72 13.58 0.00
C GLU A 36 -8.38 13.97 1.44
N ARG A 37 -8.44 13.02 2.36
CA ARG A 37 -8.09 13.26 3.76
C ARG A 37 -6.60 13.55 3.92
N ILE A 38 -5.74 12.81 3.22
CA ILE A 38 -4.29 13.09 3.18
C ILE A 38 -4.04 14.50 2.64
N GLU A 39 -4.70 14.89 1.55
CA GLU A 39 -4.55 16.24 0.99
C GLU A 39 -4.96 17.32 2.00
N LYS A 40 -6.14 17.17 2.63
CA LYS A 40 -6.64 18.12 3.63
C LYS A 40 -5.69 18.24 4.82
N LEU A 41 -5.17 17.12 5.32
CA LEU A 41 -4.20 17.10 6.41
C LEU A 41 -2.90 17.83 6.02
N ALA A 42 -2.34 17.54 4.84
CA ALA A 42 -1.10 18.15 4.38
C ALA A 42 -1.22 19.66 4.18
N ARG A 43 -2.29 20.13 3.53
CA ARG A 43 -2.54 21.58 3.33
C ARG A 43 -2.81 22.32 4.63
N ALA A 44 -3.40 21.66 5.62
CA ALA A 44 -3.64 22.26 6.93
C ALA A 44 -2.37 22.41 7.78
N LYS A 45 -1.28 21.70 7.45
CA LYS A 45 -0.04 21.71 8.25
C LYS A 45 0.78 22.98 8.07
N ASP A 46 0.87 23.51 6.86
CA ASP A 46 1.63 24.73 6.60
C ASP A 46 1.10 25.46 5.35
N PRO A 47 0.88 26.79 5.41
CA PRO A 47 0.38 27.57 4.27
C PRO A 47 1.34 27.61 3.07
N ARG A 48 2.62 27.24 3.25
CA ARG A 48 3.59 27.13 2.16
C ARG A 48 3.36 25.91 1.27
N VAL A 49 2.52 24.94 1.69
CA VAL A 49 2.20 23.77 0.88
C VAL A 49 1.35 24.17 -0.33
N VAL A 50 1.96 24.10 -1.51
CA VAL A 50 1.29 24.49 -2.77
C VAL A 50 0.67 23.29 -3.49
N GLN A 51 1.31 22.13 -3.41
CA GLN A 51 0.88 20.91 -4.10
C GLN A 51 1.04 19.68 -3.21
N VAL A 52 0.04 18.80 -3.25
CA VAL A 52 0.06 17.50 -2.57
C VAL A 52 -0.30 16.43 -3.59
N MET A 53 0.49 15.38 -3.63
CA MET A 53 0.26 14.20 -4.46
C MET A 53 0.18 12.99 -3.52
N ALA A 54 -1.02 12.44 -3.38
CA ALA A 54 -1.25 11.22 -2.63
C ALA A 54 -1.59 10.08 -3.60
N GLY A 55 -0.94 8.94 -3.44
CA GLY A 55 -1.17 7.74 -4.24
C GLY A 55 -1.49 6.54 -3.36
N LEU A 56 -2.50 5.77 -3.75
CA LEU A 56 -2.85 4.49 -3.13
C LEU A 56 -2.61 3.38 -4.15
N ALA A 57 -1.82 2.38 -3.78
CA ALA A 57 -1.59 1.17 -4.56
C ALA A 57 -2.06 -0.06 -3.77
N GLY A 58 -2.59 -1.05 -4.49
CA GLY A 58 -2.97 -2.35 -3.95
C GLY A 58 -2.71 -3.44 -4.97
N GLU A 59 -2.29 -4.60 -4.51
CA GLU A 59 -2.03 -5.80 -5.30
C GLU A 59 -2.60 -7.02 -4.56
N TYR A 60 -3.24 -7.89 -5.33
CA TYR A 60 -3.70 -9.19 -4.89
C TYR A 60 -3.15 -10.24 -5.85
N ASP A 61 -2.18 -11.00 -5.38
CA ASP A 61 -1.44 -11.94 -6.22
C ASP A 61 -1.64 -13.38 -5.72
N VAL A 62 -2.15 -14.25 -6.59
CA VAL A 62 -2.43 -15.67 -6.32
C VAL A 62 -1.48 -16.52 -7.16
N MET A 63 -0.63 -17.29 -6.47
CA MET A 63 0.46 -18.03 -7.09
C MET A 63 0.36 -19.52 -6.80
N LEU A 64 0.64 -20.34 -7.81
CA LEU A 64 0.70 -21.79 -7.71
C LEU A 64 1.96 -22.29 -8.42
N VAL A 65 2.77 -23.08 -7.73
CA VAL A 65 3.95 -23.73 -8.28
C VAL A 65 3.73 -25.24 -8.24
N ALA A 66 3.81 -25.88 -9.41
CA ALA A 66 3.76 -27.33 -9.56
C ALA A 66 5.06 -27.82 -10.18
N ARG A 67 5.69 -28.81 -9.54
CA ARG A 67 6.96 -29.38 -9.97
C ARG A 67 6.78 -30.81 -10.50
N SER A 68 7.66 -31.22 -11.41
CA SER A 68 7.66 -32.56 -12.00
C SER A 68 7.95 -33.70 -11.00
N ASP A 69 8.55 -33.38 -9.84
CA ASP A 69 8.75 -34.31 -8.73
C ASP A 69 7.53 -34.42 -7.80
N GLY A 70 6.38 -33.86 -8.22
CA GLY A 70 5.09 -34.05 -7.56
C GLY A 70 4.77 -33.03 -6.48
N VAL A 71 5.66 -32.09 -6.18
CA VAL A 71 5.43 -31.03 -5.18
C VAL A 71 4.51 -29.94 -5.74
N ILE A 72 3.48 -29.59 -4.95
CA ILE A 72 2.64 -28.41 -5.15
C ILE A 72 2.79 -27.45 -3.96
N ALA A 73 2.92 -26.16 -4.27
CA ALA A 73 2.83 -25.06 -3.30
C ALA A 73 1.98 -23.91 -3.85
N ALA A 74 1.22 -23.24 -2.99
CA ALA A 74 0.41 -22.09 -3.34
C ALA A 74 0.56 -20.96 -2.30
N ASP A 75 0.37 -19.72 -2.71
CA ASP A 75 0.38 -18.55 -1.83
C ASP A 75 -0.59 -17.47 -2.33
N VAL A 76 -1.10 -16.66 -1.42
CA VAL A 76 -1.97 -15.51 -1.67
C VAL A 76 -1.34 -14.29 -1.00
N ARG A 77 -0.94 -13.31 -1.80
CA ARG A 77 -0.01 -12.25 -1.39
C ARG A 77 -0.64 -10.88 -1.54
N PRO A 78 -1.37 -10.38 -0.52
CA PRO A 78 -1.83 -9.00 -0.53
C PRO A 78 -0.64 -8.04 -0.40
N LEU A 79 -0.74 -6.86 -1.01
CA LEU A 79 0.16 -5.74 -0.77
C LEU A 79 -0.61 -4.44 -0.95
N VAL A 80 -0.55 -3.55 0.03
CA VAL A 80 -1.10 -2.19 -0.07
C VAL A 80 -0.05 -1.16 0.28
N ARG A 81 -0.08 0.00 -0.37
CA ARG A 81 0.88 1.10 -0.14
C ARG A 81 0.24 2.46 -0.33
N ILE A 82 0.56 3.40 0.56
CA ILE A 82 0.33 4.83 0.38
C ILE A 82 1.65 5.52 0.09
N SER A 83 1.64 6.47 -0.83
CA SER A 83 2.73 7.41 -1.07
C SER A 83 2.20 8.82 -0.95
N VAL A 84 2.91 9.67 -0.22
CA VAL A 84 2.57 11.09 -0.07
C VAL A 84 3.78 11.90 -0.51
N THR A 85 3.57 12.82 -1.43
CA THR A 85 4.58 13.80 -1.85
C THR A 85 3.98 15.18 -1.69
N VAL A 86 4.73 16.06 -1.02
CA VAL A 86 4.35 17.44 -0.73
C VAL A 86 5.37 18.37 -1.37
N ILE A 87 4.89 19.43 -2.01
CA ILE A 87 5.72 20.52 -2.52
C ILE A 87 5.33 21.78 -1.76
N ALA A 88 6.31 22.42 -1.15
CA ALA A 88 6.16 23.70 -0.49
C ALA A 88 6.89 24.80 -1.27
N GLU A 89 6.36 26.01 -1.24
CA GLU A 89 6.95 27.19 -1.86
C GLU A 89 7.07 28.35 -0.86
N GLN A 90 8.25 28.96 -0.79
CA GLN A 90 8.47 30.18 -0.02
C GLN A 90 9.47 31.09 -0.73
N ASN A 91 9.11 32.37 -0.89
CA ASN A 91 9.94 33.39 -1.54
C ASN A 91 10.44 32.97 -2.93
N GLY A 92 9.58 32.29 -3.71
CA GLY A 92 9.90 31.78 -5.05
C GLY A 92 10.79 30.53 -5.10
N ARG A 93 11.21 29.99 -3.95
CA ARG A 93 11.91 28.70 -3.87
C ARG A 93 10.90 27.58 -3.60
N ARG A 94 11.02 26.47 -4.34
CA ARG A 94 10.23 25.26 -4.15
C ARG A 94 11.10 24.14 -3.61
N GLU A 95 10.56 23.42 -2.63
CA GLU A 95 11.16 22.22 -2.07
C GLU A 95 10.13 21.09 -2.01
N MET A 96 10.62 19.85 -1.98
CA MET A 96 9.79 18.65 -2.04
C MET A 96 10.14 17.71 -0.89
N GLY A 97 9.11 17.17 -0.26
CA GLY A 97 9.21 16.12 0.74
C GLY A 97 8.30 14.96 0.39
N SER A 98 8.68 13.75 0.79
CA SER A 98 7.90 12.55 0.51
C SER A 98 7.96 11.58 1.67
N SER A 99 6.88 10.82 1.85
CA SER A 99 6.76 9.77 2.85
C SER A 99 5.75 8.72 2.38
N GLY A 100 5.53 7.72 3.23
CA GLY A 100 4.50 6.72 3.03
C GLY A 100 5.01 5.35 3.37
N GLY A 101 4.11 4.39 3.24
CA GLY A 101 4.39 3.04 3.68
C GLY A 101 3.26 2.10 3.30
N GLY A 102 3.38 0.87 3.74
CA GLY A 102 2.50 -0.20 3.32
C GLY A 102 2.95 -1.54 3.85
N GLY A 103 2.28 -2.58 3.39
CA GLY A 103 2.58 -3.93 3.81
C GLY A 103 1.57 -4.93 3.26
N ARG A 104 1.70 -6.16 3.72
CA ARG A 104 0.85 -7.28 3.28
C ARG A 104 -0.41 -7.38 4.12
N TYR A 105 -1.24 -6.33 4.04
CA TYR A 105 -2.47 -6.15 4.80
C TYR A 105 -3.60 -5.62 3.91
N ALA A 106 -4.80 -5.49 4.48
CA ALA A 106 -5.90 -4.77 3.85
C ALA A 106 -5.79 -3.25 4.07
N TYR A 107 -6.57 -2.45 3.33
CA TYR A 107 -6.50 -0.99 3.42
C TYR A 107 -6.87 -0.40 4.79
N GLY A 108 -7.61 -1.16 5.62
CA GLY A 108 -7.92 -0.76 7.01
C GLY A 108 -6.69 -0.56 7.90
N TYR A 109 -5.50 -0.98 7.45
CA TYR A 109 -4.22 -0.66 8.08
C TYR A 109 -3.93 0.85 8.16
N PHE A 110 -4.44 1.64 7.21
CA PHE A 110 -4.16 3.08 7.12
C PHE A 110 -5.08 3.89 8.04
N THR A 111 -4.79 3.85 9.34
CA THR A 111 -5.50 4.62 10.37
C THR A 111 -5.21 6.11 10.27
N ASP A 112 -6.05 6.94 10.88
CA ASP A 112 -5.87 8.39 10.89
C ASP A 112 -4.55 8.82 11.54
N GLU A 113 -4.10 8.10 12.56
CA GLU A 113 -2.83 8.32 13.23
C GLU A 113 -1.67 8.08 12.26
N LEU A 114 -1.68 6.95 11.55
CA LEU A 114 -0.63 6.61 10.60
C LEU A 114 -0.63 7.56 9.38
N LEU A 115 -1.80 7.98 8.91
CA LEU A 115 -1.90 8.99 7.85
C LEU A 115 -1.30 10.33 8.29
N ARG A 116 -1.53 10.75 9.53
CA ARG A 116 -0.91 11.97 10.08
C ARG A 116 0.61 11.84 10.17
N GLU A 117 1.13 10.70 10.60
CA GLU A 117 2.58 10.45 10.65
C GLU A 117 3.22 10.61 9.27
N TYR A 118 2.66 9.96 8.24
CA TYR A 118 3.15 10.14 6.87
C TYR A 118 3.07 11.59 6.42
N VAL A 119 1.92 12.25 6.61
CA VAL A 119 1.77 13.66 6.23
C VAL A 119 2.80 14.54 6.92
N ASP A 120 3.05 14.34 8.21
CA ASP A 120 3.96 15.14 9.01
C ASP A 120 5.41 14.98 8.54
N GLU A 121 5.82 13.75 8.25
CA GLU A 121 7.14 13.47 7.70
C GLU A 121 7.33 14.11 6.31
N ALA A 122 6.34 13.99 5.42
CA ALA A 122 6.41 14.57 4.08
C ALA A 122 6.46 16.10 4.13
N VAL A 123 5.61 16.73 4.94
CA VAL A 123 5.60 18.19 5.11
C VAL A 123 6.89 18.66 5.76
N SER A 124 7.34 18.03 6.84
CA SER A 124 8.58 18.41 7.53
C SER A 124 9.78 18.34 6.58
N SER A 125 9.84 17.32 5.73
CA SER A 125 10.91 17.16 4.74
C SER A 125 10.85 18.21 3.63
N ALA A 126 9.65 18.68 3.26
CA ALA A 126 9.44 19.72 2.24
C ALA A 126 9.76 21.13 2.74
N LEU A 127 9.87 21.34 4.05
CA LEU A 127 10.07 22.65 4.68
C LEU A 127 11.51 22.93 5.13
N VAL A 128 12.45 22.02 4.81
CA VAL A 128 13.87 22.14 5.12
C VAL A 128 14.58 23.10 4.17
#